data_AF-A0A1B6MRE6-F1
#
_entry.id   AF-A0A1B6MRE6-F1
#
_cell.length_a   1.000
_cell.length_b   1.000
_cell.length_c   1.000
_cell.angle_alpha   90.00
_cell.angle_beta   90.00
_cell.angle_gamma   90.00
#
_symmetry.space_group_name_H-M   'P 1'
#
loop_
_entity.id
_entity.type
_entity.pdbx_description
1 polymer ?
#
loop_
_entity_poly.entity_id
_entity_poly.type
_entity_poly.pdbx_seq_one_letter_code
_entity_poly.pdbx_strand_id
1 'polypeptide(L)'
;VGLESRRAHNTWYRAAVVIVSFRNMPSFPKYIVFLLLSLATHCLSESKGGCGRNEPDFSQCVVDKMNGLRSTLKKGLPHLKIGSLDPMVVPMIRLKQGYGPVSLDLISTDQVFRGIINYEIKSAKISRWSLR
;
A
#
# COMPACT_ATOMS: atom_id res chain seq x y z
N VAL A 1 20.86 -2.94 -2.28
CA VAL A 1 21.40 -4.31 -2.13
C VAL A 1 21.90 -4.60 -0.69
N GLY A 2 21.39 -3.92 0.35
CA GLY A 2 21.97 -3.99 1.71
C GLY A 2 21.04 -4.46 2.84
N LEU A 3 19.75 -4.72 2.56
CA LEU A 3 18.78 -5.12 3.60
C LEU A 3 18.41 -6.62 3.54
N GLU A 4 18.74 -7.31 2.44
CA GLU A 4 18.59 -8.77 2.29
C GLU A 4 19.60 -9.53 3.18
N SER A 5 20.82 -8.99 3.29
CA SER A 5 21.96 -9.67 3.92
C SER A 5 21.86 -9.76 5.46
N ARG A 6 21.29 -8.75 6.13
CA ARG A 6 21.07 -8.83 7.60
C ARG A 6 19.90 -9.74 8.00
N ARG A 7 18.95 -10.00 7.10
CA ARG A 7 17.84 -10.92 7.36
C ARG A 7 18.31 -12.38 7.37
N ALA A 8 19.27 -12.72 6.52
CA ALA A 8 19.84 -14.07 6.46
C ALA A 8 20.55 -14.46 7.78
N HIS A 9 21.41 -13.61 8.34
CA HIS A 9 22.16 -13.93 9.58
C HIS A 9 21.26 -14.19 10.81
N ASN A 10 20.20 -13.40 10.98
CA ASN A 10 19.26 -13.60 12.09
C ASN A 10 18.39 -14.84 11.90
N THR A 11 18.09 -15.23 10.66
CA THR A 11 17.31 -16.45 10.36
C THR A 11 18.09 -17.71 10.71
N TRP A 12 19.40 -17.76 10.40
CA TRP A 12 20.26 -18.89 10.79
C TRP A 12 20.37 -19.03 12.31
N TYR A 13 20.54 -17.91 13.04
CA TYR A 13 20.60 -17.94 14.50
C TYR A 13 19.26 -18.40 15.13
N ARG A 14 18.13 -17.91 14.61
CA ARG A 14 16.79 -18.32 15.09
C ARG A 14 16.48 -19.78 14.76
N ALA A 15 16.85 -20.26 13.56
CA ALA A 15 16.67 -21.66 13.19
C ALA A 15 17.53 -22.59 14.05
N ALA A 16 18.79 -22.23 14.31
CA ALA A 16 19.68 -23.01 15.17
C ALA A 16 19.16 -23.11 16.62
N VAL A 17 18.66 -22.00 17.19
CA VAL A 17 18.06 -21.99 18.54
C VAL A 17 16.83 -22.91 18.61
N VAL A 18 15.95 -22.89 17.60
CA VAL A 18 14.79 -23.78 17.54
C VAL A 18 15.23 -25.24 17.49
N ILE A 19 16.19 -25.59 16.64
CA ILE A 19 16.66 -26.97 16.46
C ILE A 19 17.33 -27.52 17.73
N VAL A 20 18.13 -26.70 18.43
CA VAL A 20 18.84 -27.14 19.65
C VAL A 20 17.86 -27.41 20.81
N SER A 21 16.77 -26.64 20.94
CA SER A 21 15.74 -26.90 21.97
C SER A 21 14.98 -28.21 21.78
N PHE A 22 14.87 -28.74 20.55
CA PHE A 22 14.15 -30.00 20.29
C PHE A 22 14.89 -31.27 20.72
N ARG A 23 16.22 -31.19 20.87
CA ARG A 23 17.07 -32.39 21.00
C ARG A 23 17.15 -32.94 22.43
N ASN A 24 16.81 -32.15 23.45
CA ASN A 24 17.04 -32.50 24.86
C ASN A 24 15.77 -32.43 25.76
N MET A 25 14.57 -32.45 25.18
CA MET A 25 13.32 -32.32 25.95
C MET A 25 12.57 -33.67 26.06
N PRO A 26 11.96 -34.03 27.21
CA PRO A 26 11.17 -35.25 27.35
C PRO A 26 9.94 -35.26 26.43
N SER A 27 9.32 -36.43 26.25
CA SER A 27 8.37 -36.74 25.17
C SER A 27 7.08 -35.89 25.14
N PHE A 28 6.58 -35.45 26.30
CA PHE A 28 5.33 -34.69 26.44
C PHE A 28 5.39 -33.23 25.95
N PRO A 29 6.40 -32.41 26.32
CA PRO A 29 6.46 -31.01 25.87
C PRO A 29 6.70 -30.83 24.36
N LYS A 30 7.18 -31.85 23.63
CA LYS A 30 7.42 -31.78 22.18
C LYS A 30 6.14 -31.51 21.39
N TYR A 31 5.05 -32.19 21.75
CA TYR A 31 3.76 -32.02 21.08
C TYR A 31 3.14 -30.67 21.37
N ILE A 32 3.30 -30.14 22.58
CA ILE A 32 2.84 -28.80 22.96
C ILE A 32 3.58 -27.73 22.15
N VAL A 33 4.91 -27.86 22.02
CA VAL A 33 5.71 -26.94 21.20
C VAL A 33 5.34 -27.04 19.71
N PHE A 34 5.08 -28.25 19.20
CA PHE A 34 4.65 -28.47 17.82
C PHE A 34 3.25 -27.88 17.53
N LEU A 35 2.32 -27.99 18.49
CA LEU A 35 0.99 -27.38 18.43
C LEU A 35 1.04 -25.84 18.50
N LEU A 36 1.93 -25.28 19.32
CA LEU A 36 2.13 -23.82 19.39
C LEU A 36 2.79 -23.27 18.12
N LEU A 37 3.71 -24.03 17.52
CA LEU A 37 4.34 -23.67 16.24
C LEU A 37 3.34 -23.71 15.08
N SER A 38 2.47 -24.73 15.00
CA SER A 38 1.49 -24.83 13.92
C SER A 38 0.45 -23.70 14.00
N LEU A 39 0.00 -23.30 15.20
CA LEU A 39 -0.90 -22.16 15.41
C LEU A 39 -0.29 -20.83 14.93
N ALA A 40 1.00 -20.59 15.16
CA ALA A 40 1.68 -19.37 14.76
C ALA A 40 1.75 -19.18 13.22
N THR A 41 1.77 -20.28 12.46
CA THR A 41 1.82 -20.27 10.99
C THR A 41 0.55 -19.72 10.36
N HIS A 42 -0.60 -19.86 11.02
CA HIS A 42 -1.89 -19.36 10.52
C HIS A 42 -2.10 -17.86 10.78
N CYS A 43 -1.23 -17.22 11.56
CA CYS A 43 -1.32 -15.79 11.90
C CYS A 43 -0.37 -14.89 11.07
N LEU A 44 0.49 -15.46 10.22
CA LEU A 44 1.44 -14.69 9.40
C LEU A 44 0.91 -14.46 7.97
N SER A 45 -0.28 -13.89 7.84
CA SER A 45 -0.69 -13.20 6.61
C SER A 45 -0.88 -11.71 6.88
N GLU A 46 0.04 -11.12 7.64
CA GLU A 46 -0.01 -9.70 7.93
C GLU A 46 0.81 -8.90 6.92
N SER A 47 0.07 -8.30 5.98
CA SER A 47 0.40 -7.12 5.19
C SER A 47 1.77 -7.08 4.51
N LYS A 48 1.86 -7.68 3.32
CA LYS A 48 2.79 -7.17 2.30
C LYS A 48 2.21 -5.84 1.80
N GLY A 49 2.96 -4.75 1.94
CA GLY A 49 2.53 -3.37 1.69
C GLY A 49 2.16 -3.01 0.23
N GLY A 50 1.90 -3.98 -0.65
CA GLY A 50 1.51 -3.79 -2.04
C GLY A 50 0.85 -5.04 -2.63
N CYS A 51 0.32 -4.91 -3.84
CA CYS A 51 -0.38 -6.00 -4.54
C CYS A 51 0.61 -6.88 -5.31
N GLY A 52 0.51 -8.21 -5.15
CA GLY A 52 1.29 -9.16 -5.92
C GLY A 52 0.86 -9.16 -7.39
N ARG A 53 1.80 -9.03 -8.34
CA ARG A 53 1.48 -8.99 -9.78
C ARG A 53 0.77 -10.23 -10.32
N ASN A 54 0.98 -11.37 -9.66
CA ASN A 54 0.42 -12.67 -10.05
C ASN A 54 -0.77 -13.08 -9.17
N GLU A 55 -1.25 -12.19 -8.30
CA GLU A 55 -2.45 -12.44 -7.49
C GLU A 55 -3.65 -12.59 -8.44
N PRO A 56 -4.52 -13.62 -8.26
CA PRO A 56 -5.73 -13.78 -9.07
C PRO A 56 -6.62 -12.52 -9.04
N ASP A 57 -6.66 -11.84 -7.90
CA ASP A 57 -7.48 -10.63 -7.68
C ASP A 57 -6.65 -9.34 -7.62
N PHE A 58 -5.62 -9.22 -8.48
CA PHE A 58 -4.74 -8.04 -8.50
C PHE A 58 -5.51 -6.71 -8.61
N SER A 59 -6.49 -6.62 -9.50
CA SER A 59 -7.28 -5.40 -9.68
C SER A 59 -8.03 -5.01 -8.41
N GLN A 60 -8.64 -5.98 -7.72
CA GLN A 60 -9.34 -5.73 -6.48
C GLN A 60 -8.38 -5.28 -5.38
N CYS A 61 -7.23 -5.94 -5.26
CA CYS A 61 -6.18 -5.50 -4.33
C CYS A 61 -5.78 -4.04 -4.58
N VAL A 62 -5.60 -3.63 -5.84
CA VAL A 62 -5.23 -2.24 -6.16
C VAL A 62 -6.35 -1.28 -5.75
N VAL A 63 -7.60 -1.62 -6.02
CA VAL A 63 -8.77 -0.84 -5.60
C VAL A 63 -8.79 -0.67 -4.08
N ASP A 64 -8.61 -1.75 -3.33
CA ASP A 64 -8.63 -1.74 -1.87
C ASP A 64 -7.48 -0.91 -1.29
N LYS A 65 -6.26 -1.08 -1.83
CA LYS A 65 -5.10 -0.28 -1.42
C LYS A 65 -5.31 1.20 -1.72
N MET A 66 -5.81 1.54 -2.91
CA MET A 66 -6.07 2.94 -3.28
C MET A 66 -7.18 3.58 -2.44
N ASN A 67 -8.24 2.85 -2.12
CA ASN A 67 -9.27 3.33 -1.19
C ASN A 67 -8.71 3.47 0.24
N GLY A 68 -7.79 2.60 0.66
CA GLY A 68 -7.09 2.70 1.94
C GLY A 68 -6.14 3.90 2.05
N LEU A 69 -5.65 4.44 0.93
CA LEU A 69 -4.75 5.60 0.91
C LEU A 69 -5.43 6.93 1.25
N ARG A 70 -6.76 7.00 1.35
CA ARG A 70 -7.50 8.24 1.67
C ARG A 70 -6.97 8.96 2.90
N SER A 71 -6.73 8.25 4.00
CA SER A 71 -6.27 8.89 5.25
C SER A 71 -4.91 9.57 5.07
N THR A 72 -4.02 8.94 4.31
CA THR A 72 -2.68 9.44 4.00
C THR A 72 -2.73 10.60 3.00
N LEU A 73 -3.48 10.44 1.91
CA LEU A 73 -3.63 11.47 0.87
C LEU A 73 -4.34 12.73 1.38
N LYS A 74 -5.21 12.60 2.40
CA LYS A 74 -5.85 13.76 3.05
C LYS A 74 -4.82 14.76 3.59
N LYS A 75 -3.73 14.29 4.19
CA LYS A 75 -2.66 15.14 4.75
C LYS A 75 -1.54 15.40 3.74
N GLY A 76 -1.47 14.60 2.67
CA GLY A 76 -0.35 14.58 1.74
C GLY A 76 0.84 13.76 2.24
N LEU A 77 1.82 13.57 1.37
CA LEU A 77 3.09 12.90 1.66
C LEU A 77 4.25 13.84 1.30
N PRO A 78 4.70 14.70 2.24
CA PRO A 78 5.73 15.70 1.96
C PRO A 78 7.06 15.12 1.49
N HIS A 79 7.44 13.93 1.99
CA HIS A 79 8.65 13.22 1.60
C HIS A 79 8.62 12.76 0.12
N LEU A 80 7.44 12.64 -0.48
CA LEU A 80 7.25 12.34 -1.91
C LEU A 80 6.83 13.57 -2.72
N LYS A 81 6.85 14.78 -2.13
CA LYS A 81 6.33 16.02 -2.73
C LYS A 81 4.85 15.91 -3.16
N ILE A 82 4.07 15.08 -2.47
CA ILE A 82 2.63 14.97 -2.69
C ILE A 82 1.95 15.89 -1.69
N GLY A 83 1.22 16.90 -2.19
CA GLY A 83 0.44 17.83 -1.36
C GLY A 83 -0.80 17.18 -0.75
N SER A 84 -1.48 17.93 0.10
CA SER A 84 -2.80 17.55 0.62
C SER A 84 -3.81 17.43 -0.54
N LEU A 85 -4.51 16.31 -0.61
CA LEU A 85 -5.60 16.11 -1.56
C LEU A 85 -6.91 16.79 -1.11
N ASP A 86 -7.06 17.04 0.19
CA ASP A 86 -8.26 17.71 0.73
C ASP A 86 -7.98 18.39 2.09
N PRO A 87 -7.97 19.74 2.15
CA PRO A 87 -8.28 20.64 1.05
C PRO A 87 -7.17 20.67 -0.01
N MET A 88 -7.54 20.70 -1.29
CA MET A 88 -6.63 20.92 -2.41
C MET A 88 -6.67 22.39 -2.81
N VAL A 89 -5.51 23.05 -2.73
CA VAL A 89 -5.36 24.47 -3.07
C VAL A 89 -4.77 24.58 -4.48
N VAL A 90 -5.50 25.26 -5.37
CA VAL A 90 -5.07 25.55 -6.74
C VAL A 90 -4.92 27.07 -6.87
N PRO A 91 -3.68 27.59 -6.97
CA PRO A 91 -3.43 29.03 -6.97
C PRO A 91 -4.06 29.78 -8.16
N MET A 92 -4.11 29.15 -9.33
CA MET A 92 -4.65 29.75 -10.53
C MET A 92 -5.18 28.69 -11.49
N ILE A 93 -6.39 28.91 -11.98
CA ILE A 93 -7.02 28.17 -13.06
C ILE A 93 -7.35 29.19 -14.14
N ARG A 94 -6.90 28.95 -15.38
CA ARG A 94 -7.25 29.78 -16.53
C ARG A 94 -8.01 28.94 -17.54
N LEU A 95 -9.27 29.29 -17.77
CA LEU A 95 -10.14 28.65 -18.74
C LEU A 95 -10.25 29.56 -19.96
N LYS A 96 -9.77 29.07 -21.11
CA LYS A 96 -9.88 29.76 -22.39
C LYS A 96 -10.79 28.97 -23.32
N GLN A 97 -11.91 29.56 -23.71
CA GLN A 97 -12.76 29.04 -24.78
C GLN A 97 -12.44 29.81 -26.07
N GLY A 98 -12.18 29.05 -27.15
CA GLY A 98 -11.50 29.48 -28.37
C GLY A 98 -12.24 30.48 -29.27
N TYR A 99 -11.84 30.49 -30.53
CA TYR A 99 -12.16 31.55 -31.49
C TYR A 99 -13.47 31.28 -32.24
N GLY A 100 -14.45 32.12 -31.94
CA GLY A 100 -15.73 32.30 -32.64
C GLY A 100 -16.23 33.73 -32.36
N PRO A 101 -17.50 34.06 -32.66
CA PRO A 101 -18.05 35.39 -32.36
C PRO A 101 -18.04 35.74 -30.86
N VAL A 102 -17.98 34.72 -30.01
CA VAL A 102 -17.83 34.85 -28.55
C VAL A 102 -16.56 34.11 -28.14
N SER A 103 -15.68 34.81 -27.44
CA SER A 103 -14.48 34.24 -26.81
C SER A 103 -14.56 34.45 -25.29
N LEU A 104 -14.08 33.46 -24.53
CA LEU A 104 -14.11 33.48 -23.06
C LEU A 104 -12.69 33.26 -22.53
N ASP A 105 -12.20 34.18 -21.69
CA ASP A 105 -10.97 34.02 -20.92
C ASP A 105 -11.29 34.26 -19.44
N LEU A 106 -11.41 33.17 -18.68
CA LEU A 106 -11.72 33.19 -17.26
C LEU A 106 -10.46 32.87 -16.47
N ILE A 107 -10.04 33.80 -15.61
CA ILE A 107 -8.97 33.60 -14.64
C ILE A 107 -9.60 33.47 -13.26
N SER A 108 -9.34 32.35 -12.60
CA SER A 108 -9.82 32.06 -11.26
C SER A 108 -8.61 31.79 -10.36
N THR A 109 -8.46 32.53 -9.28
CA THR A 109 -7.32 32.41 -8.35
C THR A 109 -7.75 31.83 -7.01
N ASP A 110 -6.80 31.26 -6.27
CA ASP A 110 -6.97 30.83 -4.88
C ASP A 110 -8.14 29.86 -4.65
N GLN A 111 -8.31 28.92 -5.58
CA GLN A 111 -9.39 27.94 -5.51
C GLN A 111 -9.08 26.85 -4.49
N VAL A 112 -10.01 26.62 -3.58
CA VAL A 112 -9.90 25.59 -2.54
C VAL A 112 -10.95 24.53 -2.78
N PHE A 113 -10.52 23.36 -3.27
CA PHE A 113 -11.39 22.22 -3.44
C PHE A 113 -11.46 21.41 -2.14
N ARG A 114 -12.68 21.09 -1.72
CA ARG A 114 -12.97 20.27 -0.55
C ARG A 114 -13.87 19.11 -0.95
N GLY A 115 -13.76 17.99 -0.24
CA GLY A 115 -14.58 16.80 -0.45
C GLY A 115 -14.01 15.80 -1.47
N ILE A 116 -12.88 16.11 -2.14
CA ILE A 116 -12.20 15.19 -3.07
C ILE A 116 -11.80 13.91 -2.35
N ILE A 117 -11.50 13.96 -1.05
CA ILE A 117 -11.07 12.78 -0.30
C ILE A 117 -12.15 11.72 -0.13
N ASN A 118 -13.42 12.08 -0.35
CA ASN A 118 -14.55 11.16 -0.28
C ASN A 118 -14.72 10.33 -1.57
N TYR A 119 -13.70 10.30 -2.43
CA TYR A 119 -13.69 9.44 -3.62
C TYR A 119 -13.89 7.98 -3.24
N GLU A 120 -14.53 7.19 -4.09
CA GLU A 120 -14.57 5.73 -3.96
C GLU A 120 -14.28 5.07 -5.29
N ILE A 121 -13.19 4.30 -5.34
CA ILE A 121 -12.85 3.52 -6.53
C ILE A 121 -13.69 2.25 -6.47
N LYS A 122 -14.58 2.10 -7.43
CA LYS A 122 -15.47 0.92 -7.56
C LYS A 122 -14.82 -0.22 -8.34
N SER A 123 -14.00 0.11 -9.32
CA SER A 123 -13.32 -0.88 -10.14
C SER A 123 -12.09 -0.29 -10.82
N ALA A 124 -11.12 -1.15 -11.15
CA ALA A 124 -9.96 -0.79 -11.94
C ALA A 124 -9.73 -1.88 -13.00
N LYS A 125 -9.71 -1.49 -14.28
CA LYS A 125 -9.37 -2.39 -15.38
C LYS A 125 -7.88 -2.26 -15.66
N ILE A 126 -7.07 -3.10 -15.03
CA ILE A 126 -5.62 -3.10 -15.21
C ILE A 126 -5.25 -4.23 -16.14
N SER A 127 -4.68 -3.89 -17.29
CA SER A 127 -4.25 -4.87 -18.27
C SER A 127 -2.81 -5.32 -18.04
N ARG A 128 -2.55 -6.60 -18.30
CA ARG A 128 -1.25 -7.22 -18.04
C ARG A 128 -0.14 -6.72 -18.97
N TRP A 129 -0.49 -6.17 -20.14
CA TRP A 129 0.49 -5.67 -21.13
C TRP A 129 1.15 -4.34 -20.74
N SER A 130 0.59 -3.55 -19.81
CA SER A 130 1.24 -2.31 -19.37
C SER A 130 2.31 -2.52 -18.29
N LEU A 131 2.56 -3.77 -17.87
CA LEU A 131 3.48 -4.14 -16.78
C LEU A 131 4.75 -4.87 -17.26
N ARG A 132 5.00 -4.91 -18.58
CA ARG A 132 6.21 -5.49 -19.19
C ARG A 132 7.24 -4.42 -19.50
#